data_AF-A0A0U3N7M0-F1
#
_entry.id   AF-A0A0U3N7M0-F1
#
_cell.length_a   1.000
_cell.length_b   1.000
_cell.length_c   1.000
_cell.angle_alpha   90.00
_cell.angle_beta   90.00
_cell.angle_gamma   90.00
#
_symmetry.space_group_name_H-M   'P 1'
#
loop_
_entity.id
_entity.type
_entity.pdbx_description
1 polymer ?
#
loop_
_entity_poly.entity_id
_entity_poly.type
_entity_poly.pdbx_seq_one_letter_code
_entity_poly.pdbx_strand_id
1 'polypeptide(L)'
;MKLDAALEARLTQASAMLAECRRQGGALERLPEEARPQSMLEGYEIQRRVHALLGDAPVRHWKTSETGPKGAMTAPIHGSRIFTSPPALAASTPWRRRSPCSLARICPSATANPTP
;
A
#
# COMPACT_ATOMS: atom_id res chain seq x y z
N MET A 1 -14.42 -14.98 1.24
CA MET A 1 -14.95 -14.01 2.22
C MET A 1 -16.31 -13.54 1.72
N LYS A 2 -17.38 -13.64 2.50
CA LYS A 2 -18.65 -12.99 2.15
C LYS A 2 -18.51 -11.51 2.51
N LEU A 3 -18.64 -10.65 1.51
CA LEU A 3 -18.54 -9.20 1.69
C LEU A 3 -19.95 -8.69 2.03
N ASP A 4 -20.12 -8.10 3.21
CA ASP A 4 -21.30 -7.28 3.43
C ASP A 4 -21.17 -5.95 2.65
N ALA A 5 -22.29 -5.25 2.47
CA ALA A 5 -22.33 -4.05 1.65
C ALA A 5 -21.45 -2.91 2.21
N ALA A 6 -21.29 -2.83 3.53
CA ALA A 6 -20.51 -1.79 4.18
C ALA A 6 -19.00 -2.04 4.01
N LEU A 7 -18.57 -3.29 4.16
CA LEU A 7 -17.21 -3.74 3.88
C LEU A 7 -16.87 -3.53 2.41
N GLU A 8 -17.78 -3.88 1.49
CA GLU A 8 -17.56 -3.68 0.05
C GLU A 8 -17.39 -2.20 -0.31
N ALA A 9 -18.25 -1.32 0.23
CA ALA A 9 -18.15 0.11 0.03
C ALA A 9 -16.82 0.68 0.55
N ARG A 10 -16.41 0.26 1.75
CA ARG A 10 -15.15 0.68 2.36
C ARG A 10 -13.93 0.26 1.55
N LEU A 11 -13.86 -1.01 1.13
CA LEU A 11 -12.75 -1.52 0.32
C LEU A 11 -12.68 -0.81 -1.05
N THR A 12 -13.84 -0.52 -1.63
CA THR A 12 -13.95 0.21 -2.90
C THR A 12 -13.46 1.65 -2.76
N GLN A 13 -13.91 2.37 -1.73
CA GLN A 13 -13.46 3.74 -1.46
C GLN A 13 -11.94 3.79 -1.22
N ALA A 14 -11.43 2.93 -0.33
CA ALA A 14 -10.01 2.89 0.01
C ALA A 14 -9.13 2.62 -1.23
N SER A 15 -9.52 1.63 -2.05
CA SER A 15 -8.75 1.26 -3.24
C SER A 15 -8.80 2.34 -4.33
N ALA A 16 -9.95 2.97 -4.55
CA ALA A 16 -10.09 4.08 -5.50
C ALA A 16 -9.22 5.29 -5.12
N MET A 17 -9.22 5.68 -3.84
CA MET A 17 -8.39 6.80 -3.35
C MET A 17 -6.89 6.53 -3.54
N LEU A 18 -6.43 5.33 -3.20
CA LEU A 18 -5.02 4.95 -3.36
C LEU A 18 -4.61 4.88 -4.83
N ALA A 19 -5.46 4.32 -5.70
CA ALA A 19 -5.20 4.25 -7.13
C ALA A 19 -5.13 5.65 -7.75
N GLU A 20 -6.05 6.55 -7.37
CA GLU A 20 -6.07 7.92 -7.90
C GLU A 20 -4.85 8.73 -7.45
N CYS A 21 -4.53 8.68 -6.15
CA CYS A 21 -3.32 9.32 -5.62
C CYS A 21 -2.07 8.83 -6.35
N ARG A 22 -2.00 7.52 -6.63
CA ARG A 22 -0.89 6.92 -7.39
C ARG A 22 -0.82 7.43 -8.83
N ARG A 23 -1.95 7.57 -9.52
CA ARG A 23 -2.02 8.12 -10.89
C ARG A 23 -1.57 9.58 -10.94
N GLN A 24 -1.93 10.37 -9.95
CA GLN A 24 -1.57 11.79 -9.86
C GLN A 24 -0.12 12.01 -9.39
N GLY A 25 0.62 10.96 -9.07
CA GLY A 25 1.98 11.05 -8.53
C GLY A 25 2.04 11.59 -7.09
N GLY A 26 0.90 11.64 -6.39
CA GLY A 26 0.78 12.11 -5.02
C GLY A 26 1.18 11.06 -3.99
N ALA A 27 1.20 11.50 -2.74
CA ALA A 27 1.29 10.62 -1.58
C ALA A 27 0.20 11.00 -0.58
N LEU A 28 -0.56 10.01 -0.12
CA LEU A 28 -1.45 10.19 1.03
C LEU A 28 -0.67 9.90 2.31
N GLU A 29 -0.82 10.76 3.31
CA GLU A 29 -0.26 10.50 4.63
C GLU A 29 -0.99 9.34 5.33
N ARG A 30 -2.32 9.29 5.19
CA ARG A 30 -3.18 8.25 5.77
C ARG A 30 -4.53 8.21 5.04
N LEU A 31 -5.20 7.06 5.06
CA LEU A 31 -6.59 6.96 4.60
C LEU A 31 -7.56 7.63 5.61
N PRO A 32 -8.70 8.20 5.14
CA PRO A 32 -9.79 8.62 6.00
C PRO A 32 -10.28 7.48 6.89
N GLU A 33 -10.81 7.79 8.08
CA GLU A 33 -11.15 6.78 9.10
C GLU A 33 -12.13 5.72 8.61
N GLU A 34 -13.15 6.17 7.91
CA GLU A 34 -14.16 5.36 7.25
C GLU A 34 -13.60 4.42 6.18
N ALA A 35 -12.44 4.75 5.61
CA ALA A 35 -11.76 3.98 4.57
C ALA A 35 -10.58 3.15 5.11
N ARG A 36 -10.29 3.18 6.42
CA ARG A 36 -9.17 2.41 7.00
C ARG A 36 -9.51 0.92 7.07
N PRO A 37 -8.59 0.02 6.70
CA PRO A 37 -8.77 -1.39 6.96
C PRO A 37 -8.69 -1.66 8.46
N GLN A 38 -9.55 -2.56 8.92
CA GLN A 38 -9.65 -3.02 10.30
C GLN A 38 -8.85 -4.31 10.53
N SER A 39 -8.41 -4.97 9.45
CA SER A 39 -7.61 -6.19 9.51
C SER A 39 -6.55 -6.27 8.41
N MET A 40 -5.57 -7.15 8.60
CA MET A 40 -4.57 -7.47 7.59
C MET A 40 -5.20 -8.01 6.30
N LEU A 41 -6.24 -8.83 6.41
CA LEU A 41 -6.94 -9.41 5.27
C LEU A 41 -7.58 -8.31 4.41
N GLU A 42 -8.22 -7.33 5.04
CA GLU A 42 -8.76 -6.16 4.33
C GLU A 42 -7.66 -5.35 3.65
N GLY A 43 -6.51 -5.18 4.31
CA GLY A 43 -5.34 -4.53 3.72
C GLY A 43 -4.86 -5.23 2.44
N TYR A 44 -4.80 -6.56 2.45
CA TYR A 44 -4.45 -7.35 1.26
C TYR A 44 -5.51 -7.27 0.16
N GLU A 45 -6.80 -7.24 0.50
CA GLU A 45 -7.86 -7.02 -0.49
C GLU A 45 -7.80 -5.63 -1.14
N ILE A 46 -7.53 -4.58 -0.35
CA ILE A 46 -7.29 -3.24 -0.89
C ILE A 46 -6.09 -3.26 -1.84
N GLN A 47 -4.98 -3.88 -1.44
CA GLN A 47 -3.78 -4.02 -2.28
C GLN A 47 -4.09 -4.72 -3.61
N ARG A 48 -4.86 -5.81 -3.58
CA ARG A 48 -5.31 -6.54 -4.79
C ARG A 48 -6.17 -5.65 -5.70
N ARG A 49 -7.11 -4.90 -5.13
CA ARG A 49 -7.98 -3.98 -5.89
C ARG A 49 -7.21 -2.82 -6.51
N VAL A 50 -6.28 -2.21 -5.76
CA VAL A 50 -5.41 -1.14 -6.29
C VAL A 50 -4.58 -1.66 -7.47
N HIS A 51 -4.03 -2.86 -7.36
CA HIS A 51 -3.31 -3.48 -8.48
C HIS A 51 -4.19 -3.62 -9.73
N ALA A 52 -5.42 -4.12 -9.56
CA ALA A 52 -6.37 -4.24 -10.66
C ALA A 52 -6.74 -2.88 -11.28
N LEU A 53 -6.93 -1.84 -10.46
CA LEU A 53 -7.29 -0.48 -10.90
C LEU A 53 -6.17 0.24 -11.66
N LEU A 54 -4.91 -0.03 -11.31
CA LEU A 54 -3.76 0.62 -11.95
C LEU A 54 -3.36 -0.05 -13.27
N GLY A 55 -3.82 -1.28 -13.52
CA GLY A 55 -3.38 -2.05 -14.69
C GLY A 55 -1.87 -2.22 -14.76
N ASP A 56 -1.19 -2.20 -13.59
CA ASP A 56 0.27 -2.32 -13.51
C ASP A 56 0.75 -3.62 -14.17
N ALA A 57 1.99 -3.61 -14.66
CA ALA A 57 2.64 -4.81 -15.18
C ALA A 57 2.54 -5.98 -14.17
N PRO A 58 2.56 -7.24 -14.65
CA PRO A 58 2.30 -8.36 -13.77
C PRO A 58 3.31 -8.40 -12.62
N VAL A 59 2.85 -8.89 -11.48
CA VAL A 59 3.70 -9.09 -10.31
C VAL A 59 4.82 -10.06 -10.69
N ARG A 60 6.07 -9.66 -10.43
CA ARG A 60 7.26 -10.48 -10.69
C ARG A 60 7.90 -11.01 -9.42
N HIS A 61 7.82 -10.23 -8.34
CA HIS A 61 8.42 -10.57 -7.05
C HIS A 61 7.54 -10.06 -5.91
N TRP A 62 7.86 -10.47 -4.70
CA TRP A 62 7.23 -10.02 -3.48
C TRP A 62 8.26 -9.42 -2.55
N LYS A 63 7.93 -8.29 -1.93
CA LYS A 63 8.68 -7.74 -0.81
C LYS A 63 8.01 -8.16 0.48
N THR A 64 8.77 -8.80 1.35
CA THR A 64 8.36 -9.04 2.73
C THR A 64 9.04 -8.03 3.63
N SER A 65 8.29 -7.49 4.59
CA SER A 65 8.81 -6.65 5.66
C SER A 65 8.64 -7.40 6.96
N GLU A 66 9.69 -7.38 7.79
CA GLU A 66 9.61 -7.88 9.15
C GLU A 66 8.85 -6.85 9.99
N THR A 67 7.80 -7.29 10.69
CA THR A 67 6.90 -6.37 11.38
C THR A 67 6.43 -6.89 12.72
N GLY A 68 7.31 -6.77 13.73
CA GLY A 68 6.96 -6.72 15.14
C GLY A 68 5.94 -7.78 15.61
N PRO A 69 5.16 -7.52 16.68
CA PRO A 69 4.22 -8.49 17.24
C PRO A 69 3.01 -8.81 16.35
N LYS A 70 2.83 -8.13 15.21
CA LYS A 70 1.65 -8.26 14.33
C LYS A 70 1.87 -9.20 13.13
N GLY A 71 3.08 -9.75 13.00
CA GLY A 71 3.43 -10.70 11.93
C GLY A 71 3.94 -10.03 10.65
N ALA A 72 4.42 -10.84 9.71
CA ALA A 72 5.03 -10.37 8.48
C ALA A 72 4.00 -9.74 7.52
N MET A 73 4.40 -8.66 6.85
CA MET A 73 3.61 -8.02 5.80
C MET A 73 4.26 -8.21 4.43
N THR A 74 3.45 -8.48 3.41
CA THR A 74 3.92 -8.67 2.03
C THR A 74 3.35 -7.61 1.08
N ALA A 75 4.13 -7.24 0.08
CA ALA A 75 3.68 -6.34 -0.99
C ALA A 75 4.24 -6.76 -2.35
N PRO A 76 3.43 -6.66 -3.43
CA PRO A 76 3.86 -7.05 -4.76
C PRO A 76 4.86 -6.04 -5.35
N ILE A 77 5.85 -6.55 -6.06
CA ILE A 77 6.76 -5.78 -6.91
C ILE A 77 6.39 -6.07 -8.36
N HIS A 78 5.93 -5.02 -9.06
CA HIS A 78 5.56 -5.09 -10.48
C HIS A 78 6.80 -5.04 -11.37
N GLY A 79 6.78 -5.79 -12.48
CA GLY A 79 7.89 -5.81 -13.44
C GLY A 79 8.27 -4.44 -13.99
N SER A 80 7.30 -3.54 -14.16
CA SER A 80 7.50 -2.14 -14.58
C SER A 80 8.32 -1.30 -13.59
N ARG A 81 8.59 -1.82 -12.38
CA ARG A 81 9.34 -1.14 -11.31
C ARG A 81 10.64 -1.84 -10.98
N ILE A 82 11.07 -2.79 -11.81
CA ILE A 82 12.36 -3.45 -11.73
C ILE A 82 13.26 -2.79 -12.77
N PHE A 83 14.31 -2.11 -12.31
CA PHE A 83 15.26 -1.43 -13.18
C PHE A 83 16.56 -2.23 -13.19
N THR A 84 17.14 -2.42 -14.38
CA THR A 84 18.48 -2.98 -14.52
C THR A 84 19.52 -1.97 -14.06
N SER A 85 20.63 -2.47 -13.50
CA SER A 85 21.73 -1.60 -13.07
C SER A 85 22.66 -1.30 -14.26
N PRO A 86 23.07 -0.03 -14.48
CA PRO A 86 22.67 1.18 -13.75
C PRO A 86 21.31 1.73 -14.23
N PRO A 87 20.42 2.17 -13.32
CA PRO A 87 19.11 2.64 -13.73
C PRO A 87 19.15 4.08 -14.23
N ALA A 88 18.57 4.34 -15.41
CA ALA A 88 18.28 5.69 -15.89
C ALA A 88 16.88 6.11 -15.44
N LEU A 89 16.78 6.87 -14.35
CA LEU A 89 15.51 7.36 -13.81
C LEU A 89 15.35 8.85 -14.05
N ALA A 90 14.17 9.27 -14.53
CA ALA A 90 13.83 10.68 -14.65
C ALA A 90 13.89 11.37 -13.28
N ALA A 91 14.49 12.57 -13.23
CA ALA A 91 14.64 13.36 -12.00
C ALA A 91 13.29 13.69 -11.33
N SER A 92 12.21 13.74 -12.11
CA SER A 92 10.83 13.98 -11.67
C SER A 92 10.18 12.80 -10.95
N THR A 93 10.86 11.65 -10.79
CA THR A 93 10.32 10.50 -10.06
C THR A 93 10.15 10.87 -8.58
N PRO A 94 8.92 11.02 -8.06
CA PRO A 94 8.68 11.63 -6.74
C PRO A 94 9.11 10.73 -5.56
N TRP A 95 9.54 9.50 -5.83
CA TRP A 95 9.88 8.47 -4.84
C TRP A 95 11.37 8.44 -4.48
N ARG A 96 12.04 9.60 -4.54
CA ARG A 96 13.49 9.76 -4.34
C ARG A 96 13.92 9.77 -2.87
N ARG A 97 13.23 9.04 -1.99
CA ARG A 97 13.83 8.60 -0.71
C ARG A 97 14.21 7.14 -0.85
N ARG A 98 15.52 6.84 -0.76
CA ARG A 98 16.04 5.48 -0.58
C ARG A 98 15.22 4.85 0.56
N SER A 99 14.53 3.76 0.23
CA SER A 99 13.52 3.12 1.07
C SER A 99 14.09 2.77 2.46
N PRO A 100 13.23 2.79 3.49
CA PRO A 100 12.47 1.57 3.70
C PRO A 100 10.98 1.86 3.85
N CYS A 101 10.21 1.17 3.00
CA CYS A 101 8.77 0.90 3.05
C CYS A 101 8.00 1.19 4.34
N SER A 102 6.71 1.50 4.22
CA SER A 102 5.67 0.46 4.36
C SER A 102 4.26 1.03 4.43
N LEU A 103 3.30 0.15 4.16
CA LEU A 103 1.88 0.19 4.55
C LEU A 103 1.58 0.65 5.99
N ALA A 104 2.58 0.99 6.80
CA ALA A 104 2.44 1.52 8.16
C ALA A 104 1.55 2.77 8.25
N ARG A 105 1.36 3.48 7.13
CA ARG A 105 0.46 4.64 7.05
C ARG A 105 -1.02 4.32 6.88
N ILE A 106 -1.38 3.05 6.74
CA ILE A 106 -2.77 2.62 6.50
C ILE A 106 -3.52 2.26 7.79
N CYS A 107 -2.84 1.92 8.88
CA CYS A 107 -3.46 1.55 10.17
C CYS A 107 -3.22 2.62 11.26
N PRO A 108 -4.26 3.06 12.01
CA PRO A 108 -4.12 4.21 12.90
C PRO A 108 -3.82 3.91 14.39
N SER A 109 -3.80 2.66 14.84
CA SER A 109 -3.70 2.34 16.28
C SER A 109 -2.25 2.20 16.78
N ALA A 110 -1.50 3.30 16.74
CA ALA A 110 -0.23 3.43 17.45
C ALA A 110 -0.18 4.80 18.14
N THR A 111 -1.05 5.01 19.13
CA THR A 111 -0.78 5.98 20.19
C THR A 111 0.34 5.44 21.05
N ALA A 112 1.37 6.27 21.21
CA ALA A 112 2.57 6.04 21.99
C ALA A 112 2.26 5.71 23.46
N ASN A 113 3.15 4.95 24.08
CA ASN A 113 3.46 5.21 25.48
C ASN A 113 4.97 5.09 25.72
N PRO A 114 5.54 5.97 26.56
CA PRO A 114 6.98 6.09 26.72
C PRO A 114 7.53 5.05 27.70
N THR A 115 8.77 4.68 27.45
CA THR A 115 9.70 3.96 28.32
C THR A 115 9.85 4.65 29.69
N PRO A 116 10.31 3.93 30.72
CA PRO A 116 11.74 3.69 30.91
C PRO A 116 12.21 2.28 30.59
#